data_AF-A0A520Y3S8-F1
#
_entry.id   AF-A0A520Y3S8-F1
#
_cell.length_a   1.000
_cell.length_b   1.000
_cell.length_c   1.000
_cell.angle_alpha   90.00
_cell.angle_beta   90.00
_cell.angle_gamma   90.00
#
_symmetry.space_group_name_H-M   'P 1'
#
loop_
_entity.id
_entity.type
_entity.pdbx_description
1 polymer ?
#
loop_
_entity_poly.entity_id
_entity_poly.type
_entity_poly.pdbx_seq_one_letter_code
_entity_poly.pdbx_strand_id
1 'polypeptide(L)'
;MQAAASLVLVLLVLGVSRWQKLELEKSIIWSVVRATVQLIAVGLLFTVIFESEQAAVWAWLWVAAMVVASAYVAARRAAGVPGVAVSAFTAIGANVTIVLLVVFGLGILDTEPVAIVVIAGITIGNTMPSTVQAALRMSDQLSEQRGEVEAMLSLGFDGASATRRQSAQVTSHALVPQIERTKVVGIIALPGAMTGLLLAGTDPIDAVLIQLVVMILVLGSVAVAVTIVTLQIARKALTDDLRVADWVKR
;
A
#
# COMPACT_ATOMS: atom_id res chain seq x y z
N MET A 1 -11.23 28.78 -2.17
CA MET A 1 -10.45 29.33 -3.30
C MET A 1 -9.34 28.39 -3.78
N GLN A 2 -8.48 27.85 -2.91
CA GLN A 2 -7.38 26.94 -3.30
C GLN A 2 -7.85 25.68 -4.05
N ALA A 3 -8.88 24.98 -3.55
CA ALA A 3 -9.44 23.80 -4.21
C ALA A 3 -10.03 24.09 -5.61
N ALA A 4 -10.61 25.28 -5.79
CA ALA A 4 -11.16 25.70 -7.07
C ALA A 4 -10.06 26.03 -8.10
N ALA A 5 -8.94 26.61 -7.65
CA ALA A 5 -7.78 26.88 -8.51
C ALA A 5 -7.09 25.58 -8.97
N SER A 6 -7.01 24.55 -8.11
CA SER A 6 -6.46 23.24 -8.49
C SER A 6 -7.28 22.50 -9.55
N LEU A 7 -8.56 22.85 -9.75
CA LEU A 7 -9.38 22.28 -10.83
C LEU A 7 -8.89 22.69 -12.22
N VAL A 8 -8.08 23.75 -12.36
CA VAL A 8 -7.51 24.16 -13.64
C VAL A 8 -6.64 23.06 -14.24
N LEU A 9 -5.83 22.37 -13.43
CA LEU A 9 -5.03 21.23 -13.89
C LEU A 9 -5.91 20.06 -14.35
N VAL A 10 -7.00 19.80 -13.64
CA VAL A 10 -7.97 18.76 -14.00
C VAL A 10 -8.64 19.11 -15.34
N LEU A 11 -9.03 20.38 -15.53
CA LEU A 11 -9.61 20.86 -16.79
C LEU A 11 -8.63 20.75 -17.96
N LEU A 12 -7.35 21.01 -17.73
CA LEU A 12 -6.29 20.84 -18.73
C LEU A 12 -6.15 19.38 -19.16
N VAL A 13 -6.12 18.45 -18.21
CA VAL A 13 -6.07 17.00 -18.51
C VAL A 13 -7.35 16.54 -19.23
N LEU A 14 -8.51 17.05 -18.86
CA LEU A 14 -9.77 16.78 -19.57
C LEU A 14 -9.74 17.30 -21.01
N GLY A 15 -9.14 18.48 -21.24
CA GLY A 15 -8.94 19.04 -22.58
C GLY A 15 -8.01 18.17 -23.45
N VAL A 16 -6.87 17.74 -22.89
CA VAL A 16 -5.93 16.84 -23.58
C VAL A 16 -6.56 15.47 -23.83
N SER A 17 -7.29 14.91 -22.85
CA SER A 17 -8.02 13.65 -23.00
C SER A 17 -9.05 13.71 -24.11
N ARG A 18 -9.78 14.83 -24.24
CA ARG A 18 -10.71 15.05 -25.36
C ARG A 18 -10.01 15.14 -26.69
N TRP A 19 -8.91 15.87 -26.73
CA TRP A 19 -8.15 16.07 -27.96
C TRP A 19 -7.51 14.77 -28.46
N GLN A 20 -7.00 13.94 -27.54
CA GLN A 20 -6.37 12.66 -27.83
C GLN A 20 -7.33 11.45 -27.77
N LYS A 21 -8.62 11.67 -27.51
CA LYS A 21 -9.66 10.61 -27.38
C LYS A 21 -9.26 9.50 -26.40
N LEU A 22 -8.66 9.87 -25.26
CA LEU A 22 -8.21 8.91 -24.26
C LEU A 22 -9.36 8.32 -23.42
N GLU A 23 -10.59 8.81 -23.59
CA GLU A 23 -11.82 8.38 -22.87
C GLU A 23 -11.72 8.43 -21.33
N LEU A 24 -10.73 9.16 -20.78
CA LEU A 24 -10.47 9.23 -19.34
C LEU A 24 -11.41 10.17 -18.60
N GLU A 25 -12.18 10.99 -19.31
CA GLU A 25 -12.98 12.09 -18.75
C GLU A 25 -13.91 11.63 -17.62
N LYS A 26 -14.72 10.60 -17.89
CA LYS A 26 -15.68 10.07 -16.91
C LYS A 26 -14.97 9.49 -15.68
N SER A 27 -13.84 8.81 -15.89
CA SER A 27 -13.04 8.22 -14.83
C SER A 27 -12.40 9.28 -13.93
N ILE A 28 -11.85 10.34 -14.52
CA ILE A 28 -11.25 11.46 -13.78
C ILE A 28 -12.32 12.20 -12.97
N ILE A 29 -13.42 12.59 -13.60
CA ILE A 29 -14.51 13.33 -12.91
C ILE A 29 -15.07 12.49 -11.75
N TRP A 30 -15.37 11.21 -11.99
CA TRP A 30 -15.87 10.33 -10.95
C TRP A 30 -14.87 10.17 -9.79
N SER A 31 -13.57 10.05 -10.10
CA SER A 31 -12.53 9.94 -9.08
C SER A 31 -12.41 11.20 -8.23
N VAL A 32 -12.47 12.39 -8.84
CA VAL A 32 -12.41 13.67 -8.13
C VAL A 32 -13.63 13.87 -7.23
N VAL A 33 -14.84 13.65 -7.76
CA VAL A 33 -16.08 13.79 -6.99
C VAL A 33 -16.09 12.82 -5.81
N ARG A 34 -15.78 11.55 -6.07
CA ARG A 34 -15.71 10.52 -5.03
C ARG A 34 -14.68 10.88 -3.95
N ALA A 35 -13.46 11.26 -4.34
CA ALA A 35 -12.42 11.63 -3.39
C ALA A 35 -12.82 12.85 -2.55
N THR A 36 -13.45 13.85 -3.17
CA THR A 36 -13.93 15.05 -2.47
C THR A 36 -14.97 14.69 -1.41
N VAL A 37 -15.99 13.91 -1.78
CA VAL A 37 -17.04 13.46 -0.84
C VAL A 37 -16.43 12.61 0.28
N GLN A 38 -15.52 11.69 -0.05
CA GLN A 38 -14.85 10.85 0.93
C GLN A 38 -14.00 11.65 1.92
N LEU A 39 -13.20 12.62 1.45
CA LEU A 39 -12.36 13.43 2.32
C LEU A 39 -13.18 14.34 3.25
N ILE A 40 -14.26 14.95 2.73
CA ILE A 40 -15.17 15.74 3.57
C ILE A 40 -15.82 14.87 4.64
N ALA A 41 -16.33 13.69 4.27
CA ALA A 41 -16.95 12.77 5.21
C ALA A 41 -15.97 12.29 6.29
N VAL A 42 -14.73 11.94 5.91
CA VAL A 42 -13.68 11.52 6.86
C VAL A 42 -13.30 12.68 7.79
N GLY A 43 -13.16 13.90 7.28
CA GLY A 43 -12.88 15.07 8.10
C GLY A 43 -13.94 15.32 9.16
N LEU A 44 -15.22 15.27 8.79
CA LEU A 44 -16.35 15.40 9.73
C LEU A 44 -16.43 14.25 10.73
N LEU A 45 -16.08 13.03 10.30
CA LEU A 45 -16.06 11.87 11.17
C LEU A 45 -14.94 11.95 12.20
N PHE A 46 -13.76 12.45 11.82
CA PHE A 46 -12.64 12.66 12.73
C PHE A 46 -12.89 13.73 13.79
N THR A 47 -13.59 14.82 13.48
CA THR A 47 -13.96 15.81 14.50
C THR A 47 -14.83 15.20 15.59
N VAL A 48 -15.83 14.38 15.21
CA VAL A 48 -16.73 13.74 16.18
C VAL A 48 -16.03 12.63 16.97
N ILE A 49 -15.16 11.86 16.32
CA ILE A 49 -14.50 10.71 16.93
C ILE A 49 -13.41 11.13 17.93
N PHE A 50 -12.59 12.12 17.57
CA PHE A 50 -11.45 12.50 18.40
C PHE A 50 -11.82 13.38 19.61
N GLU A 51 -13.01 13.98 19.60
CA GLU A 51 -13.57 14.70 20.76
C GLU A 51 -14.25 13.77 21.79
N SER A 52 -14.40 12.47 21.47
CA SER A 52 -15.04 11.50 22.36
C SER A 52 -14.09 10.95 23.43
N GLU A 53 -14.59 10.68 24.64
CA GLU A 53 -13.86 9.95 25.69
C GLU A 53 -13.36 8.57 25.22
N GLN A 54 -13.98 7.99 24.20
CA GLN A 54 -13.64 6.67 23.63
C GLN A 54 -12.79 6.77 22.35
N ALA A 55 -12.13 7.90 22.10
CA ALA A 55 -11.34 8.15 20.88
C ALA A 55 -10.35 7.02 20.53
N ALA A 56 -9.74 6.39 21.54
CA ALA A 56 -8.83 5.25 21.33
C ALA A 56 -9.53 4.02 20.71
N VAL A 57 -10.74 3.68 21.17
CA VAL A 57 -11.51 2.54 20.63
C VAL A 57 -11.89 2.81 19.18
N TRP A 58 -12.37 4.02 18.91
CA TRP A 58 -12.75 4.43 17.56
C TRP A 58 -11.56 4.47 16.60
N ALA A 59 -10.37 4.88 17.06
CA ALA A 59 -9.15 4.82 16.26
C ALA A 59 -8.83 3.39 15.82
N TRP A 60 -8.84 2.42 16.74
CA TRP A 60 -8.59 1.01 16.39
C TRP A 60 -9.65 0.41 15.48
N LEU A 61 -10.93 0.75 15.70
CA LEU A 61 -12.04 0.32 14.84
C LEU A 61 -11.89 0.88 13.42
N TRP A 62 -11.46 2.14 13.32
CA TRP A 62 -11.16 2.78 12.04
C TRP A 62 -9.98 2.11 11.34
N VAL A 63 -8.89 1.82 12.04
CA VAL A 63 -7.74 1.06 11.49
C VAL A 63 -8.19 -0.29 10.96
N ALA A 64 -9.01 -1.03 11.70
CA ALA A 64 -9.56 -2.31 11.26
C ALA A 64 -10.40 -2.16 9.98
N ALA A 65 -11.25 -1.14 9.90
CA ALA A 65 -12.02 -0.82 8.70
C ALA A 65 -11.12 -0.49 7.50
N MET A 66 -10.03 0.25 7.71
CA MET A 66 -9.05 0.57 6.66
C MET A 66 -8.35 -0.68 6.12
N VAL A 67 -8.00 -1.64 7.00
CA VAL A 67 -7.39 -2.93 6.57
C VAL A 67 -8.38 -3.74 5.72
N VAL A 68 -9.63 -3.88 6.17
CA VAL A 68 -10.68 -4.60 5.42
C VAL A 68 -10.94 -3.93 4.06
N ALA A 69 -11.11 -2.61 4.04
CA ALA A 69 -11.33 -1.86 2.81
C ALA A 69 -10.14 -2.00 1.84
N SER A 70 -8.91 -2.01 2.35
CA SER A 70 -7.70 -2.15 1.54
C SER A 70 -7.55 -3.55 0.96
N ALA A 71 -7.88 -4.58 1.74
CA ALA A 71 -7.94 -5.95 1.24
C ALA A 71 -8.99 -6.12 0.13
N TYR A 72 -10.18 -5.51 0.30
CA TYR A 72 -11.23 -5.52 -0.72
C TYR A 72 -10.78 -4.81 -2.01
N VAL A 73 -10.14 -3.63 -1.88
CA VAL A 73 -9.60 -2.91 -3.04
C VAL A 73 -8.51 -3.73 -3.74
N ALA A 74 -7.61 -4.36 -2.97
CA ALA A 74 -6.56 -5.21 -3.51
C ALA A 74 -7.15 -6.41 -4.25
N ALA A 75 -8.17 -7.06 -3.68
CA ALA A 75 -8.86 -8.18 -4.30
C ALA A 75 -9.51 -7.81 -5.64
N ARG A 76 -10.14 -6.64 -5.71
CA ARG A 76 -10.75 -6.15 -6.95
C ARG A 76 -9.70 -5.82 -8.01
N ARG A 77 -8.55 -5.26 -7.62
CA ARG A 77 -7.47 -4.87 -8.54
C ARG A 77 -6.66 -6.07 -9.04
N ALA A 78 -6.58 -7.14 -8.27
CA ALA A 78 -5.87 -8.37 -8.60
C ALA A 78 -6.82 -9.58 -8.73
N ALA A 79 -8.03 -9.37 -9.25
CA ALA A 79 -9.09 -10.38 -9.29
C ALA A 79 -8.71 -11.68 -10.05
N GLY A 80 -7.68 -11.63 -10.91
CA GLY A 80 -7.13 -12.79 -11.61
C GLY A 80 -6.27 -13.72 -10.73
N VAL A 81 -5.86 -13.28 -9.53
CA VAL A 81 -4.96 -14.03 -8.64
C VAL A 81 -5.77 -14.73 -7.55
N PRO A 82 -5.85 -16.08 -7.54
CA PRO A 82 -6.65 -16.80 -6.55
C PRO A 82 -6.19 -16.57 -5.11
N GLY A 83 -7.16 -16.32 -4.23
CA GLY A 83 -6.90 -16.09 -2.81
C GLY A 83 -6.23 -14.76 -2.47
N VAL A 84 -6.08 -13.84 -3.44
CA VAL A 84 -5.43 -12.53 -3.21
C VAL A 84 -6.13 -11.69 -2.14
N ALA A 85 -7.44 -11.87 -1.92
CA ALA A 85 -8.18 -11.17 -0.87
C ALA A 85 -7.62 -11.52 0.52
N VAL A 86 -7.42 -12.81 0.79
CA VAL A 86 -6.86 -13.31 2.05
C VAL A 86 -5.38 -12.94 2.14
N SER A 87 -4.64 -13.06 1.04
CA SER A 87 -3.21 -12.69 1.02
C SER A 87 -2.99 -11.21 1.26
N ALA A 88 -3.82 -10.34 0.68
CA ALA A 88 -3.76 -8.90 0.90
C ALA A 88 -4.22 -8.53 2.32
N PHE A 89 -5.30 -9.14 2.83
CA PHE A 89 -5.77 -8.90 4.19
C PHE A 89 -4.69 -9.24 5.23
N THR A 90 -4.08 -10.42 5.10
CA THR A 90 -3.03 -10.86 6.02
C THR A 90 -1.73 -10.07 5.84
N ALA A 91 -1.31 -9.76 4.61
CA ALA A 91 -0.11 -8.95 4.35
C ALA A 91 -0.25 -7.53 4.90
N ILE A 92 -1.35 -6.83 4.57
CA ILE A 92 -1.60 -5.46 5.02
C ILE A 92 -1.87 -5.43 6.52
N GLY A 93 -2.71 -6.35 7.03
CA GLY A 93 -3.04 -6.45 8.44
C GLY A 93 -1.81 -6.72 9.31
N ALA A 94 -1.04 -7.77 9.00
CA ALA A 94 0.18 -8.09 9.74
C ALA A 94 1.20 -6.96 9.68
N ASN A 95 1.37 -6.34 8.51
CA ASN A 95 2.25 -5.19 8.35
C ASN A 95 1.81 -3.99 9.22
N VAL A 96 0.52 -3.63 9.22
CA VAL A 96 0.00 -2.55 10.07
C VAL A 96 0.20 -2.88 11.54
N THR A 97 -0.08 -4.10 11.96
CA THR A 97 0.16 -4.54 13.35
C THR A 97 1.63 -4.42 13.73
N ILE A 98 2.56 -4.87 12.88
CA ILE A 98 4.00 -4.76 13.11
C ILE A 98 4.41 -3.28 13.23
N VAL A 99 3.96 -2.44 12.31
CA VAL A 99 4.27 -1.00 12.29
C VAL A 99 3.77 -0.32 13.57
N LEU A 100 2.51 -0.52 13.94
CA LEU A 100 1.94 0.12 15.13
C LEU A 100 2.63 -0.41 16.41
N LEU A 101 2.96 -1.69 16.47
CA LEU A 101 3.71 -2.26 17.59
C LEU A 101 5.12 -1.68 17.71
N VAL A 102 5.84 -1.52 16.59
CA VAL A 102 7.18 -0.91 16.59
C VAL A 102 7.10 0.56 17.00
N VAL A 103 6.19 1.34 16.41
CA VAL A 103 6.09 2.78 16.66
C VAL A 103 5.67 3.08 18.09
N PHE A 104 4.57 2.48 18.55
CA PHE A 104 4.01 2.79 19.87
C PHE A 104 4.62 1.92 20.97
N GLY A 105 5.01 0.69 20.67
CA GLY A 105 5.64 -0.21 21.65
C GLY A 105 7.08 0.18 22.00
N LEU A 106 7.81 0.83 21.09
CA LEU A 106 9.13 1.40 21.37
C LEU A 106 9.09 2.87 21.80
N GLY A 107 7.89 3.47 21.91
CA GLY A 107 7.72 4.88 22.29
C GLY A 107 8.32 5.87 21.29
N ILE A 108 8.32 5.53 19.99
CA ILE A 108 8.81 6.44 18.94
C ILE A 108 7.87 7.64 18.78
N LEU A 109 6.57 7.39 18.93
CA LEU A 109 5.52 8.42 18.93
C LEU A 109 4.59 8.18 20.12
N ASP A 110 4.01 9.27 20.63
CA ASP A 110 3.00 9.20 21.67
C ASP A 110 1.75 8.47 21.17
N THR A 111 1.16 7.66 22.05
CA THR A 111 0.01 6.80 21.71
C THR A 111 -1.29 7.60 21.71
N GLU A 112 -1.36 8.59 20.83
CA GLU A 112 -2.55 9.39 20.60
C GLU A 112 -3.47 8.72 19.55
N PRO A 113 -4.80 8.78 19.73
CA PRO A 113 -5.76 8.22 18.76
C PRO A 113 -5.54 8.72 17.33
N VAL A 114 -5.20 10.01 17.18
CA VAL A 114 -4.91 10.63 15.88
C VAL A 114 -3.64 10.04 15.28
N ALA A 115 -2.57 9.90 16.06
CA ALA A 115 -1.30 9.33 15.61
C ALA A 115 -1.48 7.88 15.11
N ILE A 116 -2.27 7.06 15.82
CA ILE A 116 -2.58 5.68 15.42
C ILE A 116 -3.23 5.64 14.03
N VAL A 117 -4.26 6.47 13.82
CA VAL A 117 -4.99 6.52 12.53
C VAL A 117 -4.10 7.05 11.41
N VAL A 118 -3.32 8.08 11.66
CA VAL A 118 -2.41 8.68 10.66
C VAL A 118 -1.32 7.70 10.26
N ILE A 119 -0.64 7.07 11.22
CA ILE A 119 0.43 6.10 10.94
C ILE A 119 -0.14 4.89 10.21
N ALA A 120 -1.28 4.35 10.63
CA ALA A 120 -1.93 3.26 9.91
C ALA A 120 -2.33 3.69 8.49
N GLY A 121 -2.88 4.89 8.31
CA GLY A 121 -3.30 5.39 7.01
C GLY A 121 -2.14 5.58 6.03
N ILE A 122 -1.04 6.18 6.47
CA ILE A 122 0.18 6.33 5.66
C ILE A 122 0.75 4.95 5.32
N THR A 123 0.77 4.03 6.29
CA THR A 123 1.26 2.66 6.12
C THR A 123 0.45 1.90 5.06
N ILE A 124 -0.87 1.88 5.20
CA ILE A 124 -1.79 1.21 4.29
C ILE A 124 -1.73 1.83 2.89
N GLY A 125 -1.72 3.17 2.81
CA GLY A 125 -1.72 3.90 1.56
C GLY A 125 -0.48 3.62 0.69
N ASN A 126 0.67 3.35 1.32
CA ASN A 126 1.90 3.00 0.62
C ASN A 126 2.05 1.50 0.36
N THR A 127 1.55 0.64 1.26
CA THR A 127 1.68 -0.81 1.10
C THR A 127 0.65 -1.40 0.15
N MET A 128 -0.62 -0.97 0.19
CA MET A 128 -1.68 -1.56 -0.65
C MET A 128 -1.36 -1.56 -2.15
N PRO A 129 -0.92 -0.45 -2.78
CA PRO A 129 -0.59 -0.46 -4.20
C PRO A 129 0.58 -1.38 -4.54
N SER A 130 1.58 -1.44 -3.67
CA SER A 130 2.77 -2.30 -3.82
C SER A 130 2.42 -3.77 -3.64
N THR A 131 1.54 -4.10 -2.68
CA THR A 131 0.99 -5.44 -2.47
C THR A 131 0.23 -5.94 -3.70
N VAL A 132 -0.61 -5.09 -4.30
CA VAL A 132 -1.35 -5.44 -5.52
C VAL A 132 -0.39 -5.72 -6.68
N GLN A 133 0.59 -4.83 -6.90
CA GLN A 133 1.56 -4.99 -7.98
C GLN A 133 2.43 -6.23 -7.77
N ALA A 134 2.88 -6.49 -6.54
CA ALA A 134 3.65 -7.67 -6.21
C ALA A 134 2.84 -8.97 -6.42
N ALA A 135 1.55 -8.98 -6.06
CA ALA A 135 0.68 -10.14 -6.27
C ALA A 135 0.49 -10.44 -7.76
N LEU A 136 0.20 -9.41 -8.57
CA LEU A 136 0.06 -9.54 -10.02
C LEU A 136 1.37 -10.00 -10.66
N ARG A 137 2.48 -9.31 -10.35
CA ARG A 137 3.79 -9.63 -10.93
C ARG A 137 4.27 -11.03 -10.55
N MET A 138 3.97 -11.48 -9.33
CA MET A 138 4.30 -12.83 -8.88
C MET A 138 3.50 -13.87 -9.66
N SER A 139 2.20 -13.64 -9.85
CA SER A 139 1.35 -14.49 -10.69
C SER A 139 1.91 -14.61 -12.11
N ASP A 140 2.25 -13.48 -12.73
CA ASP A 140 2.80 -13.46 -14.08
C ASP A 140 4.14 -14.20 -14.16
N GLN A 141 5.07 -13.93 -13.24
CA GLN A 141 6.38 -14.62 -13.23
C GLN A 141 6.27 -16.12 -13.06
N LEU A 142 5.34 -16.59 -12.22
CA LEU A 142 5.14 -18.02 -12.01
C LEU A 142 4.53 -18.70 -13.25
N SER A 143 3.67 -18.01 -14.00
CA SER A 143 3.14 -18.51 -15.28
C SER A 143 4.25 -18.55 -16.34
N GLU A 144 4.99 -17.45 -16.50
CA GLU A 144 6.09 -17.31 -17.48
C GLU A 144 7.23 -18.32 -17.24
N GLN A 145 7.63 -18.52 -15.98
CA GLN A 145 8.78 -19.35 -15.59
C GLN A 145 8.36 -20.71 -15.00
N ARG A 146 7.14 -21.18 -15.28
CA ARG A 146 6.61 -22.43 -14.73
C ARG A 146 7.53 -23.63 -14.96
N GLY A 147 8.18 -23.69 -16.14
CA GLY A 147 9.07 -24.80 -16.50
C GLY A 147 10.32 -24.86 -15.61
N GLU A 148 10.82 -23.72 -15.15
CA GLU A 148 11.93 -23.68 -14.18
C GLU A 148 11.50 -24.21 -12.82
N VAL A 149 10.30 -23.81 -12.36
CA VAL A 149 9.73 -24.28 -11.09
C VAL A 149 9.48 -25.79 -11.13
N GLU A 150 8.85 -26.29 -12.20
CA GLU A 150 8.59 -27.73 -12.38
C GLU A 150 9.87 -28.55 -12.49
N ALA A 151 10.91 -28.03 -13.17
CA ALA A 151 12.21 -28.68 -13.24
C ALA A 151 12.87 -28.77 -11.85
N MET A 152 12.84 -27.70 -11.06
CA MET A 152 13.37 -27.72 -9.69
C MET A 152 12.62 -28.72 -8.80
N LEU A 153 11.29 -28.74 -8.87
CA LEU A 153 10.47 -29.70 -8.12
C LEU A 153 10.78 -31.15 -8.54
N SER A 154 10.99 -31.39 -9.85
CA SER A 154 11.36 -32.72 -10.39
C SER A 154 12.75 -33.18 -9.93
N LEU A 155 13.65 -32.23 -9.62
CA LEU A 155 14.96 -32.50 -9.03
C LEU A 155 14.90 -32.70 -7.50
N GLY A 156 13.71 -32.65 -6.89
CA GLY A 156 13.50 -32.88 -5.46
C GLY A 156 13.66 -31.65 -4.57
N PHE A 157 13.70 -30.44 -5.13
CA PHE A 157 13.67 -29.21 -4.33
C PHE A 157 12.28 -29.01 -3.73
N ASP A 158 12.22 -28.37 -2.55
CA ASP A 158 10.97 -27.99 -1.91
C ASP A 158 10.34 -26.76 -2.60
N GLY A 159 9.05 -26.53 -2.38
CA GLY A 159 8.31 -25.45 -3.02
C GLY A 159 8.86 -24.05 -2.73
N ALA A 160 9.43 -23.83 -1.54
CA ALA A 160 10.05 -22.56 -1.19
C ALA A 160 11.35 -22.33 -1.99
N SER A 161 12.20 -23.34 -2.15
CA SER A 161 13.41 -23.23 -2.98
C SER A 161 13.08 -23.09 -4.46
N ALA A 162 12.08 -23.85 -4.94
CA ALA A 162 11.65 -23.83 -6.34
C ALA A 162 11.09 -22.47 -6.79
N THR A 163 10.52 -21.67 -5.87
CA THR A 163 9.93 -20.36 -6.15
C THR A 163 10.77 -19.18 -5.62
N ARG A 164 11.93 -19.45 -5.03
CA ARG A 164 12.78 -18.44 -4.37
C ARG A 164 13.27 -17.38 -5.34
N ARG A 165 13.66 -17.79 -6.56
CA ARG A 165 14.22 -16.88 -7.58
C ARG A 165 13.17 -15.87 -8.03
N GLN A 166 11.96 -16.34 -8.34
CA GLN A 166 10.84 -15.51 -8.75
C GLN A 166 10.44 -14.56 -7.62
N SER A 167 10.31 -15.10 -6.40
CA SER A 167 9.98 -14.30 -5.21
C SER A 167 10.99 -13.16 -5.00
N ALA A 168 12.29 -13.46 -5.07
CA ALA A 168 13.35 -12.47 -4.89
C ALA A 168 13.32 -11.37 -5.98
N GLN A 169 13.09 -11.75 -7.24
CA GLN A 169 12.96 -10.79 -8.34
C GLN A 169 11.76 -9.87 -8.14
N VAL A 170 10.56 -10.43 -7.92
CA VAL A 170 9.34 -9.64 -7.69
C VAL A 170 9.49 -8.70 -6.50
N THR A 171 9.98 -9.20 -5.36
CA THR A 171 10.18 -8.37 -4.17
C THR A 171 11.18 -7.24 -4.43
N SER A 172 12.31 -7.53 -5.08
CA SER A 172 13.31 -6.51 -5.43
C SER A 172 12.70 -5.43 -6.32
N HIS A 173 12.01 -5.82 -7.40
CA HIS A 173 11.40 -4.87 -8.33
C HIS A 173 10.30 -4.02 -7.69
N ALA A 174 9.46 -4.62 -6.84
CA ALA A 174 8.39 -3.90 -6.15
C ALA A 174 8.92 -2.85 -5.15
N LEU A 175 10.16 -3.00 -4.65
CA LEU A 175 10.77 -2.06 -3.71
C LEU A 175 11.50 -0.89 -4.38
N VAL A 176 11.90 -1.03 -5.65
CA VAL A 176 12.64 0.03 -6.38
C VAL A 176 11.93 1.39 -6.29
N PRO A 177 10.63 1.54 -6.58
CA PRO A 177 9.98 2.84 -6.53
C PRO A 177 10.04 3.50 -5.14
N GLN A 178 9.94 2.71 -4.08
CA GLN A 178 9.97 3.22 -2.71
C GLN A 178 11.39 3.61 -2.28
N ILE A 179 12.39 2.85 -2.71
CA ILE A 179 13.81 3.18 -2.51
C ILE A 179 14.15 4.48 -3.24
N GLU A 180 13.74 4.62 -4.51
CA GLU A 180 14.01 5.83 -5.30
C GLU A 180 13.32 7.07 -4.71
N ARG A 181 12.06 6.95 -4.25
CA ARG A 181 11.40 8.03 -3.51
C ARG A 181 12.16 8.44 -2.26
N THR A 182 12.70 7.48 -1.53
CA THR A 182 13.47 7.74 -0.30
C THR A 182 14.78 8.46 -0.61
N LYS A 183 15.47 8.11 -1.71
CA LYS A 183 16.74 8.74 -2.13
C LYS A 183 16.61 10.21 -2.50
N VAL A 184 15.47 10.63 -3.05
CA VAL A 184 15.28 11.99 -3.59
C VAL A 184 14.60 12.96 -2.63
N VAL A 185 14.12 12.47 -1.48
CA VAL A 185 13.50 13.32 -0.46
C VAL A 185 14.50 14.36 0.06
N GLY A 186 14.04 15.61 0.15
CA GLY A 186 14.86 16.74 0.59
C GLY A 186 15.69 17.40 -0.52
N ILE A 187 15.85 16.76 -1.69
CA ILE A 187 16.53 17.35 -2.86
C ILE A 187 15.49 17.83 -3.88
N ILE A 188 14.56 16.96 -4.26
CA ILE A 188 13.62 17.21 -5.37
C ILE A 188 12.17 17.30 -4.87
N ALA A 189 11.86 16.63 -3.76
CA ALA A 189 10.53 16.57 -3.19
C ALA A 189 10.56 16.83 -1.68
N LEU A 190 9.70 17.75 -1.23
CA LEU A 190 9.33 17.89 0.17
C LEU A 190 8.11 17.02 0.45
N PRO A 191 8.18 16.07 1.40
CA PRO A 191 7.04 15.25 1.77
C PRO A 191 5.84 16.09 2.22
N GLY A 192 4.64 15.72 1.78
CA GLY A 192 3.43 16.49 2.07
C GLY A 192 3.12 16.60 3.57
N ALA A 193 3.42 15.56 4.36
CA ALA A 193 3.22 15.58 5.81
C ALA A 193 4.17 16.57 6.50
N MET A 194 5.45 16.59 6.11
CA MET A 194 6.42 17.60 6.57
C MET A 194 5.97 19.02 6.21
N THR A 195 5.56 19.25 4.97
CA THR A 195 5.02 20.56 4.56
C THR A 195 3.81 20.96 5.39
N GLY A 196 2.92 20.01 5.71
CA GLY A 196 1.78 20.23 6.59
C GLY A 196 2.18 20.67 8.00
N LEU A 197 3.17 19.99 8.60
CA LEU A 197 3.70 20.35 9.94
C LEU A 197 4.35 21.74 9.94
N LEU A 198 5.11 22.08 8.90
CA LEU A 198 5.71 23.40 8.75
C LEU A 198 4.65 24.50 8.61
N LEU A 199 3.60 24.26 7.81
CA LEU A 199 2.48 25.20 7.67
C LEU A 199 1.67 25.33 8.97
N ALA A 200 1.65 24.30 9.81
CA ALA A 200 1.07 24.33 11.14
C ALA A 200 1.95 25.04 12.19
N GLY A 201 3.14 25.53 11.80
CA GLY A 201 4.05 26.26 12.68
C GLY A 201 4.96 25.38 13.54
N THR A 202 5.08 24.09 13.23
CA THR A 202 6.04 23.19 13.89
C THR A 202 7.47 23.62 13.57
N ASP A 203 8.39 23.49 14.54
CA ASP A 203 9.81 23.75 14.29
C ASP A 203 10.32 22.91 13.11
N PRO A 204 11.12 23.50 12.19
CA PRO A 204 11.60 22.78 11.02
C PRO A 204 12.39 21.52 11.34
N ILE A 205 13.17 21.50 12.42
CA ILE A 205 13.97 20.34 12.81
C ILE A 205 13.05 19.21 13.28
N ASP A 206 12.04 19.52 14.09
CA ASP A 206 11.06 18.53 14.57
C ASP A 206 10.27 17.93 13.40
N ALA A 207 9.83 18.77 12.45
CA ALA A 207 9.14 18.32 11.25
C ALA A 207 10.00 17.37 10.39
N VAL A 208 11.31 17.66 10.26
CA VAL A 208 12.27 16.79 9.55
C VAL A 208 12.44 15.45 10.27
N LEU A 209 12.58 15.46 11.60
CA LEU A 209 12.78 14.23 12.38
C LEU A 209 11.58 13.30 12.30
N ILE A 210 10.36 13.82 12.49
CA ILE A 210 9.13 13.05 12.34
C ILE A 210 9.03 12.47 10.92
N GLN A 211 9.35 13.29 9.91
CA GLN A 211 9.30 12.86 8.52
C GLN A 211 10.32 11.76 8.20
N LEU A 212 11.52 11.82 8.79
CA LEU A 212 12.57 10.82 8.63
C LEU A 212 12.10 9.47 9.23
N VAL A 213 11.53 9.49 10.43
CA VAL A 213 10.92 8.32 11.07
C VAL A 213 9.85 7.70 10.17
N VAL A 214 8.90 8.51 9.69
CA VAL A 214 7.82 8.05 8.82
C VAL A 214 8.36 7.46 7.52
N MET A 215 9.42 8.03 6.95
CA MET A 215 9.98 7.54 5.68
C MET A 215 10.66 6.17 5.84
N ILE A 216 11.45 5.98 6.90
CA ILE A 216 12.07 4.68 7.22
C ILE A 216 10.98 3.64 7.49
N LEU A 217 9.96 4.03 8.26
CA LEU A 217 8.83 3.18 8.58
C LEU A 217 8.10 2.72 7.32
N VAL A 218 7.80 3.63 6.40
CA VAL A 218 7.11 3.31 5.14
C VAL A 218 7.96 2.40 4.26
N LEU A 219 9.27 2.66 4.14
CA LEU A 219 10.17 1.79 3.37
C LEU A 219 10.17 0.36 3.92
N GLY A 220 10.36 0.21 5.24
CA GLY A 220 10.33 -1.10 5.91
C GLY A 220 8.96 -1.77 5.78
N SER A 221 7.89 -0.98 5.91
CA SER A 221 6.52 -1.46 5.80
C SER A 221 6.20 -2.02 4.40
N VAL A 222 6.59 -1.29 3.34
CA VAL A 222 6.43 -1.79 1.96
C VAL A 222 7.23 -3.07 1.76
N ALA A 223 8.46 -3.15 2.28
CA ALA A 223 9.27 -4.37 2.21
C ALA A 223 8.59 -5.57 2.88
N VAL A 224 8.05 -5.39 4.09
CA VAL A 224 7.34 -6.45 4.83
C VAL A 224 6.08 -6.88 4.08
N ALA A 225 5.21 -5.94 3.70
CA ALA A 225 3.95 -6.27 3.03
C ALA A 225 4.16 -6.95 1.66
N VAL A 226 5.14 -6.49 0.88
CA VAL A 226 5.50 -7.11 -0.40
C VAL A 226 6.06 -8.52 -0.17
N THR A 227 6.95 -8.69 0.78
CA THR A 227 7.53 -10.02 1.08
C THR A 227 6.44 -11.01 1.51
N ILE A 228 5.55 -10.60 2.41
CA ILE A 228 4.45 -11.45 2.87
C ILE A 228 3.55 -11.85 1.71
N VAL A 229 3.09 -10.91 0.89
CA VAL A 229 2.17 -11.24 -0.22
C VAL A 229 2.86 -12.11 -1.27
N THR A 230 4.10 -11.81 -1.63
CA THR A 230 4.87 -12.60 -2.61
C THR A 230 5.03 -14.04 -2.15
N LEU A 231 5.42 -14.27 -0.89
CA LEU A 231 5.55 -15.61 -0.33
C LEU A 231 4.21 -16.35 -0.25
N GLN A 232 3.13 -15.65 0.08
CA GLN A 232 1.80 -16.27 0.11
C GLN A 232 1.29 -16.67 -1.27
N ILE A 233 1.51 -15.83 -2.29
CA ILE A 233 1.16 -16.17 -3.68
C ILE A 233 2.04 -17.32 -4.18
N ALA A 234 3.35 -17.31 -3.89
CA ALA A 234 4.26 -18.40 -4.21
C ALA A 234 3.79 -19.74 -3.64
N ARG A 235 3.37 -19.76 -2.37
CA ARG A 235 2.82 -20.96 -1.72
C ARG A 235 1.52 -21.42 -2.35
N LYS A 236 0.60 -20.50 -2.65
CA LYS A 236 -0.71 -20.80 -3.29
C LYS A 236 -0.60 -21.24 -4.75
N ALA A 237 0.55 -20.99 -5.38
CA ALA A 237 0.84 -21.44 -6.74
C ALA A 237 1.22 -22.92 -6.81
N LEU A 238 1.49 -23.54 -5.65
CA LEU A 238 1.79 -24.96 -5.53
C LEU A 238 0.63 -25.65 -4.80
N THR A 239 0.24 -26.82 -5.27
CA THR A 239 -0.70 -27.72 -4.58
C THR A 239 0.03 -28.50 -3.48
N ASP A 240 -0.73 -29.18 -2.61
CA ASP A 240 -0.17 -29.99 -1.53
C ASP A 240 0.71 -31.14 -2.04
N ASP A 241 0.48 -31.62 -3.27
CA ASP A 241 1.32 -32.60 -3.97
C ASP A 241 2.48 -31.98 -4.76
N LEU A 242 2.85 -30.72 -4.47
CA LEU A 242 3.93 -29.96 -5.11
C LEU A 242 3.79 -29.90 -6.63
N ARG A 243 2.58 -29.69 -7.13
CA ARG A 243 2.35 -29.36 -8.54
C ARG A 243 2.03 -27.89 -8.72
N VAL A 244 2.41 -27.36 -9.87
CA VAL A 244 1.99 -26.01 -10.27
C VAL A 244 0.47 -25.99 -10.46
N ALA A 245 -0.20 -25.10 -9.73
CA ALA A 245 -1.64 -24.97 -9.72
C ALA A 245 -2.19 -24.53 -11.09
N ASP A 246 -3.39 -24.98 -11.45
CA ASP A 246 -3.94 -24.76 -12.80
C ASP A 246 -4.17 -23.30 -13.18
N TRP A 247 -4.36 -22.43 -12.19
CA TRP A 247 -4.51 -21.00 -12.43
C TRP A 247 -3.20 -20.33 -12.88
N VAL A 248 -2.04 -20.92 -12.54
CA VAL A 248 -0.72 -20.49 -12.99
C VAL A 248 -0.47 -20.95 -14.43
N LYS A 249 -1.21 -21.96 -14.92
CA LYS A 249 -1.06 -22.49 -16.29
C LYS A 249 -1.78 -21.64 -17.34
N ARG A 250 -2.58 -20.66 -16.92
CA ARG A 250 -3.36 -19.78 -17.78
C ARG A 250 -2.52 -18.65 -18.38
#